data_AF-A0A2R6L7M6-F1
#
_entry.id   AF-A0A2R6L7M6-F1
#
_cell.length_a   1.000
_cell.length_b   1.000
_cell.length_c   1.000
_cell.angle_alpha   90.00
_cell.angle_beta   90.00
_cell.angle_gamma   90.00
#
_symmetry.space_group_name_H-M   'P 1'
#
loop_
_entity.id
_entity.type
_entity.pdbx_description
1 polymer ?
#
loop_
_entity_poly.entity_id
_entity_poly.type
_entity_poly.pdbx_seq_one_letter_code
_entity_poly.pdbx_strand_id
1 'polypeptide(L)'
;ADDVPIEIIPGVTAALGGAANLGAPLSNDFCTISLSDKWRGWAEIEEKLRAAAISGFVVVLYNCWRDYERAIEVLREERADDVPVAIFNDAGRGEAGRNLEDETHTITTLGEATDHDEKVGGMGTSILVGTSESHEWENDHGTYLVTPRGGREVEDF
;
A
#
# COMPACT_ATOMS: atom_id res chain seq x y z
N ALA A 1 2.06 -29.19 -28.74
CA ALA A 1 2.90 -28.61 -27.68
C ALA A 1 3.39 -29.77 -26.85
N ASP A 2 4.70 -29.86 -26.63
CA ASP A 2 5.27 -30.88 -25.74
C ASP A 2 4.85 -30.56 -24.31
N ASP A 3 4.56 -31.60 -23.52
CA ASP A 3 4.16 -31.46 -22.13
C ASP A 3 5.39 -31.11 -21.27
N VAL A 4 5.34 -29.99 -20.55
CA VAL A 4 6.47 -29.46 -19.77
C VAL A 4 6.09 -29.50 -18.29
N PRO A 5 6.89 -30.11 -17.40
CA PRO A 5 6.63 -30.09 -15.97
C PRO A 5 6.74 -28.66 -15.43
N ILE A 6 5.73 -28.21 -14.68
CA ILE A 6 5.66 -26.89 -14.05
C ILE A 6 5.61 -27.07 -12.53
N GLU A 7 6.44 -26.31 -11.81
CA GLU A 7 6.42 -26.18 -10.36
C GLU A 7 6.25 -24.71 -9.97
N ILE A 8 5.37 -24.42 -8.99
CA ILE A 8 5.14 -23.08 -8.46
C ILE A 8 5.67 -23.02 -7.03
N ILE A 9 6.68 -22.18 -6.80
CA ILE A 9 7.23 -21.93 -5.47
C ILE A 9 6.63 -20.62 -4.92
N PRO A 10 5.91 -20.66 -3.78
CA PRO A 10 5.34 -19.44 -3.20
C PRO A 10 6.43 -18.55 -2.60
N GLY A 11 6.12 -17.25 -2.48
CA GLY A 11 6.98 -16.26 -1.83
C GLY A 11 6.15 -15.21 -1.09
N VAL A 12 6.81 -14.46 -0.21
CA VAL A 12 6.20 -13.32 0.49
C VAL A 12 6.11 -12.15 -0.48
N THR A 13 4.91 -11.61 -0.68
CA THR A 13 4.69 -10.46 -1.55
C THR A 13 5.02 -9.14 -0.86
N ALA A 14 5.28 -8.09 -1.64
CA ALA A 14 5.63 -6.76 -1.12
C ALA A 14 4.55 -6.18 -0.18
N ALA A 15 3.28 -6.50 -0.38
CA ALA A 15 2.19 -6.05 0.50
C ALA A 15 2.38 -6.54 1.93
N LEU A 16 2.68 -7.84 2.11
CA LEU A 16 2.91 -8.42 3.43
C LEU A 16 4.28 -8.04 4.00
N GLY A 17 5.31 -8.00 3.14
CA GLY A 17 6.65 -7.54 3.55
C GLY A 17 6.64 -6.10 4.03
N GLY A 18 6.03 -5.19 3.26
CA GLY A 18 5.90 -3.78 3.62
C GLY A 18 5.00 -3.58 4.85
N ALA A 19 3.87 -4.29 4.94
CA ALA A 19 3.02 -4.22 6.13
C ALA A 19 3.74 -4.63 7.42
N ALA A 20 4.65 -5.62 7.35
CA ALA A 20 5.44 -6.03 8.51
C ALA A 20 6.39 -4.92 9.02
N ASN A 21 6.82 -4.00 8.15
CA ASN A 21 7.60 -2.83 8.56
C ASN A 21 6.74 -1.71 9.15
N LEU A 22 5.46 -1.67 8.76
CA LEU A 22 4.52 -0.64 9.16
C LEU A 22 3.80 -0.97 10.47
N GLY A 23 3.62 -2.25 10.80
CA GLY A 23 2.84 -2.68 11.97
C GLY A 23 1.81 -3.74 11.58
N ALA A 24 0.52 -3.40 11.69
CA ALA A 24 -0.58 -4.31 11.39
C ALA A 24 -1.67 -3.72 10.48
N PRO A 25 -1.32 -3.06 9.35
CA PRO A 25 -2.29 -2.37 8.51
C PRO A 25 -3.18 -3.32 7.68
N LEU A 26 -2.79 -4.59 7.50
CA LEU A 26 -3.51 -5.57 6.66
C LEU A 26 -4.28 -6.62 7.50
N SER A 27 -4.75 -6.22 8.68
CA SER A 27 -5.45 -7.12 9.63
C SER A 27 -6.91 -7.40 9.27
N ASN A 28 -7.51 -6.53 8.45
CA ASN A 28 -8.86 -6.65 7.89
C ASN A 28 -8.78 -6.89 6.37
N ASP A 29 -9.94 -6.81 5.70
CA ASP A 29 -10.04 -6.99 4.27
C ASP A 29 -9.13 -6.00 3.51
N PHE A 30 -8.25 -6.54 2.67
CA PHE A 30 -7.37 -5.76 1.83
C PHE A 30 -7.32 -6.30 0.41
N CYS A 31 -6.95 -5.44 -0.53
CA CYS A 31 -6.71 -5.83 -1.91
C CYS A 31 -5.42 -5.23 -2.45
N THR A 32 -4.89 -5.84 -3.50
CA THR A 32 -3.77 -5.28 -4.26
C THR A 32 -4.26 -4.82 -5.63
N ILE A 33 -3.83 -3.63 -6.06
CA ILE A 33 -4.16 -3.08 -7.38
C ILE A 33 -2.85 -2.68 -8.04
N SER A 34 -2.61 -3.14 -9.26
CA SER A 34 -1.49 -2.65 -10.05
C SER A 34 -1.91 -1.44 -10.89
N LEU A 35 -1.08 -0.40 -10.88
CA LEU A 35 -1.27 0.79 -11.73
C LEU A 35 -0.63 0.68 -13.11
N SER A 36 -0.09 -0.49 -13.49
CA SER A 36 0.49 -0.66 -14.83
C SER A 36 -0.60 -0.76 -15.89
N ASP A 37 -0.67 0.25 -16.76
CA ASP A 37 -1.62 0.35 -17.87
C ASP A 37 -1.13 -0.30 -19.17
N LYS A 38 0.06 -0.92 -19.16
CA LYS A 38 0.71 -1.49 -20.36
C LYS A 38 -0.19 -2.42 -21.17
N TRP A 39 -1.04 -3.18 -20.50
CA TRP A 39 -1.93 -4.17 -21.10
C TRP A 39 -3.42 -3.95 -20.78
N ARG A 40 -3.75 -2.93 -19.98
CA ARG A 40 -5.11 -2.64 -19.53
C ARG A 40 -5.30 -1.13 -19.56
N GLY A 41 -6.44 -0.65 -20.08
CA GLY A 41 -6.72 0.78 -20.09
C GLY A 41 -6.93 1.33 -18.69
N TRP A 42 -6.57 2.60 -18.47
CA TRP A 42 -6.74 3.25 -17.17
C TRP A 42 -8.17 3.17 -16.62
N ALA A 43 -9.19 3.25 -17.48
CA ALA A 43 -10.59 3.18 -17.04
C ALA A 43 -10.88 1.91 -16.20
N GLU A 44 -10.23 0.79 -16.51
CA GLU A 44 -10.36 -0.45 -15.72
C GLU A 44 -9.64 -0.34 -14.36
N ILE A 45 -8.52 0.38 -14.29
CA ILE A 45 -7.77 0.61 -13.04
C ILE A 45 -8.59 1.55 -12.14
N GLU A 46 -9.12 2.64 -12.70
CA GLU A 46 -9.98 3.60 -12.01
C GLU A 46 -11.23 2.94 -11.43
N GLU A 47 -11.90 2.08 -12.19
CA GLU A 47 -13.06 1.33 -11.70
C GLU A 47 -12.73 0.47 -10.48
N LYS A 48 -11.57 -0.22 -10.49
CA LYS A 48 -11.11 -1.01 -9.35
C LYS A 48 -10.76 -0.16 -8.13
N LEU A 49 -10.09 0.97 -8.36
CA LEU A 49 -9.73 1.90 -7.29
C LEU A 49 -10.99 2.43 -6.61
N ARG A 50 -11.98 2.93 -7.37
CA ARG A 50 -13.27 3.36 -6.81
C ARG A 50 -14.00 2.24 -6.08
N ALA A 51 -14.08 1.05 -6.68
CA ALA A 51 -14.74 -0.10 -6.06
C ALA A 51 -14.09 -0.50 -4.73
N ALA A 52 -12.75 -0.53 -4.67
CA ALA A 52 -12.02 -0.81 -3.45
C ALA A 52 -12.17 0.31 -2.40
N ALA A 53 -12.22 1.56 -2.86
CA ALA A 53 -12.44 2.74 -2.02
C ALA A 53 -13.77 2.65 -1.28
N ILE A 54 -14.86 2.52 -2.04
CA ILE A 54 -16.25 2.46 -1.55
C ILE A 54 -16.48 1.23 -0.67
N SER A 55 -15.84 0.11 -0.99
CA SER A 55 -16.02 -1.15 -0.25
C SER A 55 -15.20 -1.24 1.04
N GLY A 56 -14.41 -0.22 1.37
CA GLY A 56 -13.66 -0.17 2.63
C GLY A 56 -12.48 -1.14 2.72
N PHE A 57 -11.87 -1.53 1.59
CA PHE A 57 -10.65 -2.35 1.62
C PHE A 57 -9.42 -1.51 1.96
N VAL A 58 -8.47 -2.03 2.74
CA VAL A 58 -7.11 -1.48 2.68
C VAL A 58 -6.55 -1.76 1.28
N VAL A 59 -5.98 -0.75 0.62
CA VAL A 59 -5.52 -0.87 -0.78
C VAL A 59 -4.01 -0.82 -0.83
N VAL A 60 -3.38 -1.84 -1.40
CA VAL A 60 -1.92 -1.81 -1.69
C VAL A 60 -1.69 -1.65 -3.20
N LEU A 61 -1.13 -0.51 -3.59
CA LEU A 61 -0.81 -0.14 -4.95
C LEU A 61 0.55 -0.71 -5.36
N TYR A 62 0.57 -1.45 -6.47
CA TYR A 62 1.77 -2.01 -7.11
C TYR A 62 2.07 -1.31 -8.42
N ASN A 63 3.35 -1.27 -8.80
CA ASN A 63 3.81 -0.60 -10.02
C ASN A 63 3.34 0.86 -10.08
N CYS A 64 3.33 1.54 -8.93
CA CYS A 64 2.59 2.79 -8.75
C CYS A 64 3.38 4.05 -9.10
N TRP A 65 4.70 3.99 -9.19
CA TRP A 65 5.58 5.17 -9.27
C TRP A 65 5.30 6.17 -10.40
N ARG A 66 4.58 5.79 -11.46
CA ARG A 66 4.24 6.69 -12.58
C ARG A 66 2.86 7.33 -12.49
N ASP A 67 1.94 6.70 -11.78
CA ASP A 67 0.51 6.99 -11.86
C ASP A 67 -0.12 7.05 -10.46
N TYR A 68 0.70 7.13 -9.41
CA TYR A 68 0.21 7.10 -8.04
C TYR A 68 -0.62 8.34 -7.74
N GLU A 69 -0.23 9.51 -8.22
CA GLU A 69 -0.96 10.76 -8.02
C GLU A 69 -2.40 10.62 -8.54
N ARG A 70 -2.54 10.07 -9.75
CA ARG A 70 -3.84 9.81 -10.36
C ARG A 70 -4.66 8.78 -9.59
N ALA A 71 -4.01 7.76 -9.01
CA ALA A 71 -4.69 6.81 -8.15
C ALA A 71 -5.12 7.42 -6.81
N ILE A 72 -4.29 8.26 -6.21
CA ILE A 72 -4.59 9.01 -4.99
C ILE A 72 -5.79 9.94 -5.21
N GLU A 73 -5.82 10.67 -6.33
CA GLU A 73 -6.98 11.50 -6.71
C GLU A 73 -8.28 10.69 -6.75
N VAL A 74 -8.28 9.52 -7.39
CA VAL A 74 -9.46 8.64 -7.47
C VAL A 74 -9.87 8.14 -6.08
N LEU A 75 -8.91 7.79 -5.21
CA LEU A 75 -9.21 7.31 -3.86
C LEU A 75 -9.77 8.45 -2.97
N ARG A 76 -9.31 9.69 -3.15
CA ARG A 76 -9.79 10.90 -2.44
C ARG A 76 -11.23 11.28 -2.80
N GLU A 77 -11.75 10.84 -3.95
CA GLU A 77 -13.16 11.04 -4.28
C GLU A 77 -14.09 10.31 -3.30
N GLU A 78 -13.61 9.23 -2.67
CA GLU A 78 -14.43 8.31 -1.85
C GLU A 78 -13.91 8.16 -0.41
N ARG A 79 -12.76 8.76 -0.07
CA ARG A 79 -12.11 8.67 1.24
C ARG A 79 -11.72 10.04 1.78
N ALA A 80 -11.74 10.18 3.10
CA ALA A 80 -11.29 11.40 3.76
C ALA A 80 -9.77 11.57 3.64
N ASP A 81 -9.32 12.82 3.57
CA ASP A 81 -7.91 13.17 3.41
C ASP A 81 -7.03 12.75 4.60
N ASP A 82 -7.61 12.54 5.78
CA ASP A 82 -6.92 12.10 7.00
C ASP A 82 -6.70 10.58 7.07
N VAL A 83 -7.22 9.81 6.10
CA VAL A 83 -6.97 8.36 6.03
C VAL A 83 -5.47 8.10 5.91
N PRO A 84 -4.87 7.26 6.78
CA PRO A 84 -3.45 7.01 6.72
C PRO A 84 -3.00 6.35 5.41
N VAL A 85 -1.85 6.79 4.93
CA VAL A 85 -1.15 6.26 3.76
C VAL A 85 0.27 5.92 4.16
N ALA A 86 0.80 4.84 3.60
CA ALA A 86 2.20 4.48 3.76
C ALA A 86 2.86 4.26 2.40
N ILE A 87 3.97 4.95 2.15
CA ILE A 87 4.84 4.75 1.00
C ILE A 87 6.00 3.88 1.47
N PHE A 88 6.24 2.74 0.83
CA PHE A 88 7.35 1.87 1.20
C PHE A 88 8.11 1.36 -0.03
N ASN A 89 9.41 1.22 0.13
CA ASN A 89 10.34 0.91 -0.95
C ASN A 89 11.12 -0.35 -0.64
N ASP A 90 11.25 -1.22 -1.64
CA ASP A 90 12.14 -2.37 -1.62
C ASP A 90 11.88 -3.33 -0.43
N ALA A 91 10.58 -3.54 -0.14
CA ALA A 91 10.12 -4.39 0.95
C ALA A 91 10.81 -5.77 0.98
N GLY A 92 11.45 -6.10 2.10
CA GLY A 92 12.18 -7.34 2.37
C GLY A 92 13.53 -7.45 1.67
N ARG A 93 14.09 -6.35 1.13
CA ARG A 93 15.36 -6.38 0.38
C ARG A 93 16.54 -5.73 1.08
N GLY A 94 16.30 -4.89 2.10
CA GLY A 94 17.34 -4.08 2.73
C GLY A 94 18.21 -3.35 1.70
N GLU A 95 19.53 -3.34 1.91
CA GLU A 95 20.53 -2.74 1.01
C GLU A 95 20.58 -3.34 -0.41
N ALA A 96 19.97 -4.50 -0.66
CA ALA A 96 19.87 -5.09 -2.00
C ALA A 96 18.71 -4.52 -2.83
N GLY A 97 18.04 -3.47 -2.32
CA GLY A 97 16.99 -2.72 -2.98
C GLY A 97 17.43 -2.03 -4.27
N ARG A 98 16.45 -1.51 -5.03
CA ARG A 98 16.67 -0.90 -6.36
C ARG A 98 16.46 0.62 -6.39
N ASN A 99 15.82 1.18 -5.37
CA ASN A 99 15.35 2.56 -5.42
C ASN A 99 16.13 3.50 -4.48
N LEU A 100 16.36 3.07 -3.23
CA LEU A 100 16.97 3.88 -2.18
C LEU A 100 18.15 3.11 -1.56
N GLU A 101 18.95 3.79 -0.73
CA GLU A 101 20.14 3.20 -0.08
C GLU A 101 19.78 2.01 0.82
N ASP A 102 18.53 1.94 1.30
CA ASP A 102 17.99 0.84 2.11
C ASP A 102 16.47 0.67 1.86
N GLU A 103 15.89 -0.37 2.45
CA GLU A 103 14.45 -0.50 2.63
C GLU A 103 13.93 0.69 3.47
N THR A 104 12.88 1.35 2.98
CA THR A 104 12.32 2.53 3.66
C THR A 104 10.80 2.46 3.71
N HIS A 105 10.24 3.17 4.69
CA HIS A 105 8.82 3.47 4.74
C HIS A 105 8.60 4.91 5.22
N THR A 106 7.48 5.50 4.81
CA THR A 106 7.02 6.80 5.26
C THR A 106 5.51 6.71 5.46
N ILE A 107 5.06 7.06 6.67
CA ILE A 107 3.63 7.17 7.00
C ILE A 107 3.25 8.64 6.82
N THR A 108 2.08 8.86 6.23
CA THR A 108 1.48 10.17 5.91
C THR A 108 -0.03 9.99 5.81
N THR A 109 -0.73 10.98 5.28
CA THR A 109 -2.18 10.97 5.06
C THR A 109 -2.52 10.93 3.58
N LEU A 110 -3.76 10.56 3.24
CA LEU A 110 -4.24 10.52 1.86
C LEU A 110 -4.20 11.91 1.19
N GLY A 111 -4.47 12.97 1.96
CA GLY A 111 -4.39 14.35 1.49
C GLY A 111 -2.97 14.84 1.21
N GLU A 112 -1.98 14.29 1.92
CA GLU A 112 -0.57 14.70 1.85
C GLU A 112 0.29 13.71 1.04
N ALA A 113 -0.27 12.59 0.58
CA ALA A 113 0.49 11.53 -0.09
C ALA A 113 1.28 12.03 -1.32
N THR A 114 0.76 13.00 -2.06
CA THR A 114 1.43 13.60 -3.23
C THR A 114 2.50 14.63 -2.87
N ASP A 115 2.54 15.09 -1.62
CA ASP A 115 3.57 16.02 -1.14
C ASP A 115 4.87 15.28 -0.80
N HIS A 116 4.85 13.95 -0.79
CA HIS A 116 5.97 13.05 -0.51
C HIS A 116 6.53 12.37 -1.78
N ASP A 117 6.51 13.04 -2.92
CA ASP A 117 7.02 12.51 -4.20
C ASP A 117 8.46 11.99 -4.09
N GLU A 118 9.31 12.64 -3.27
CA GLU A 118 10.69 12.21 -3.05
C GLU A 118 10.82 10.85 -2.35
N LYS A 119 9.73 10.34 -1.76
CA LYS A 119 9.66 9.01 -1.13
C LYS A 119 9.25 7.91 -2.12
N VAL A 120 8.78 8.28 -3.30
CA VAL A 120 8.40 7.34 -4.37
C VAL A 120 9.65 6.99 -5.19
N GLY A 121 10.43 6.04 -4.67
CA GLY A 121 11.75 5.71 -5.21
C GLY A 121 11.79 5.00 -6.58
N GLY A 122 10.65 4.57 -7.13
CA GLY A 122 10.57 3.98 -8.48
C GLY A 122 9.99 2.56 -8.53
N MET A 123 10.62 1.65 -9.28
CA MET A 123 10.03 0.36 -9.62
C MET A 123 9.80 -0.58 -8.42
N GLY A 124 10.51 -0.41 -7.31
CA GLY A 124 10.31 -1.19 -6.09
C GLY A 124 9.43 -0.49 -5.04
N THR A 125 8.76 0.62 -5.40
CA THR A 125 7.81 1.31 -4.52
C THR A 125 6.45 0.64 -4.53
N SER A 126 5.81 0.62 -3.36
CA SER A 126 4.38 0.34 -3.20
C SER A 126 3.78 1.34 -2.23
N ILE A 127 2.49 1.59 -2.37
CA ILE A 127 1.75 2.51 -1.51
C ILE A 127 0.59 1.76 -0.90
N LEU A 128 0.46 1.82 0.42
CA LEU A 128 -0.69 1.31 1.16
C LEU A 128 -1.59 2.48 1.52
N VAL A 129 -2.87 2.39 1.19
CA VAL A 129 -3.91 3.34 1.59
C VAL A 129 -4.85 2.63 2.55
N GLY A 130 -4.87 3.11 3.80
CA GLY A 130 -5.71 2.61 4.86
C GLY A 130 -7.19 2.87 4.63
N THR A 131 -8.00 2.63 5.65
CA THR A 131 -9.45 2.89 5.67
C THR A 131 -9.77 3.93 6.74
N SER A 132 -11.04 4.28 6.92
CA SER A 132 -11.49 5.11 8.05
C SER A 132 -11.25 4.45 9.42
N GLU A 133 -10.97 3.15 9.48
CA GLU A 133 -10.61 2.45 10.72
C GLU A 133 -9.09 2.39 10.94
N SER A 134 -8.30 2.71 9.91
CA SER A 134 -6.84 2.73 10.00
C SER A 134 -6.39 4.01 10.70
N HIS A 135 -5.38 3.91 11.57
CA HIS A 135 -4.85 5.03 12.33
C HIS A 135 -3.39 4.74 12.70
N GLU A 136 -2.65 5.81 12.98
CA GLU A 136 -1.31 5.74 13.53
C GLU A 136 -1.36 5.41 15.02
N TRP A 137 -0.50 4.51 15.45
CA TRP A 137 -0.31 4.13 16.85
C TRP A 137 1.15 4.26 17.22
N GLU A 138 1.44 4.96 18.31
CA GLU A 138 2.79 5.24 18.77
C GLU A 138 3.07 4.59 20.12
N ASN A 139 4.30 4.13 20.30
CA ASN A 139 4.83 3.68 21.58
C ASN A 139 6.30 4.11 21.75
N ASP A 140 6.94 3.70 22.85
CA ASP A 140 8.34 4.01 23.16
C ASP A 140 9.36 3.53 22.11
N HIS A 141 8.95 2.69 21.16
CA HIS A 141 9.78 2.11 20.11
C HIS A 141 9.54 2.70 18.71
N GLY A 142 8.42 3.40 18.48
CA GLY A 142 8.16 4.07 17.22
C GLY A 142 6.68 4.27 16.89
N THR A 143 6.44 4.75 15.68
CA THR A 143 5.13 4.95 15.08
C THR A 143 4.80 3.78 14.16
N TYR A 144 3.58 3.26 14.28
CA TYR A 144 3.07 2.11 13.54
C TYR A 144 1.72 2.44 12.91
N LEU A 145 1.41 1.78 11.81
CA LEU A 145 0.10 1.82 11.19
C LEU A 145 -0.70 0.57 11.57
N VAL A 146 -1.89 0.78 12.13
CA VAL A 146 -2.76 -0.30 12.59
C VAL A 146 -4.14 -0.14 11.99
N THR A 147 -4.73 -1.25 11.57
CA THR A 147 -6.17 -1.33 11.25
C THR A 147 -6.80 -2.32 12.23
N PRO A 148 -7.57 -1.86 13.25
CA PRO A 148 -8.03 -2.71 14.32
C PRO A 148 -9.01 -3.75 13.82
N ARG A 149 -8.97 -4.93 14.42
CA ARG A 149 -9.93 -6.00 14.14
C ARG A 149 -10.95 -6.12 15.27
N GLY A 150 -12.23 -6.10 14.93
CA GLY A 150 -13.31 -6.43 15.87
C GLY A 150 -13.84 -5.27 16.73
N GLY A 151 -13.74 -4.02 16.24
CA GLY A 151 -14.39 -2.85 16.86
C GLY A 151 -13.84 -2.43 18.22
N ARG A 152 -12.64 -2.88 18.59
CA ARG A 152 -11.92 -2.36 19.75
C ARG A 152 -11.22 -1.07 19.37
N GLU A 153 -11.33 -0.06 20.23
CA GLU A 153 -10.58 1.17 20.06
C GLU A 153 -9.11 0.93 20.36
N VAL A 154 -8.27 1.72 19.74
CA VAL A 154 -6.81 1.50 19.77
C VAL A 154 -6.23 1.93 21.10
N GLU A 155 -6.92 2.84 21.78
CA GLU A 155 -6.65 3.25 23.16
C GLU A 155 -6.72 2.07 24.15
N ASP A 156 -7.30 0.93 23.75
CA ASP A 156 -7.34 -0.31 24.55
C ASP A 156 -6.07 -1.20 24.41
N PHE A 157 -5.06 -0.78 23.64
CA PHE A 157 -3.82 -1.54 23.38
C PHE A 157 -2.60 -1.05 24.16
#